data_AF-A0A6B0ZFF1-F1
#
_entry.id   AF-A0A6B0ZFF1-F1
#
_cell.length_a   1.000
_cell.length_b   1.000
_cell.length_c   1.000
_cell.angle_alpha   90.00
_cell.angle_beta   90.00
_cell.angle_gamma   90.00
#
_symmetry.space_group_name_H-M   'P 1'
#
loop_
_entity.id
_entity.type
_entity.pdbx_description
1 polymer ?
#
loop_
_entity_poly.entity_id
_entity_poly.type
_entity_poly.pdbx_seq_one_letter_code
_entity_poly.pdbx_strand_id
1 'polypeptide(L)'
;MRYMSTRSEPGHGDRLAFDEVLLGGLAVDGGLYIPEHVPKLPEAGGPEARNLSYAELAARIMAPYVGGAVDDDELASLVDDAYATFDHPDVCPLVALDDDHWL
;
A
#
# COMPACT_ATOMS: atom_id res chain seq x y z
N MET A 1 -11.67 3.99 2.98
CA MET A 1 -11.26 2.64 3.42
C MET A 1 -11.47 2.52 4.93
N ARG A 2 -11.70 1.32 5.46
CA ARG A 2 -11.76 1.07 6.92
C ARG A 2 -10.98 -0.18 7.30
N TYR A 3 -10.52 -0.20 8.54
CA TYR A 3 -9.68 -1.24 9.11
C TYR A 3 -10.32 -1.87 10.34
N MET A 4 -10.02 -3.15 10.55
CA MET A 4 -10.45 -3.93 11.70
C MET A 4 -9.28 -4.72 12.30
N SER A 5 -9.35 -5.06 13.58
CA SER A 5 -8.36 -5.94 14.19
C SER A 5 -8.55 -7.38 13.74
N THR A 6 -7.43 -8.11 13.55
CA THR A 6 -7.43 -9.56 13.30
C THR A 6 -8.03 -10.41 14.43
N ARG A 7 -8.25 -9.82 15.61
CA ARG A 7 -8.86 -10.50 16.77
C ARG A 7 -10.30 -10.07 17.04
N SER A 8 -10.80 -9.08 16.31
CA SER A 8 -12.20 -8.68 16.41
C SER A 8 -13.10 -9.70 15.74
N GLU A 9 -14.23 -10.03 16.39
CA GLU A 9 -15.22 -10.90 15.76
C GLU A 9 -15.85 -10.21 14.54
N PRO A 10 -16.22 -10.96 13.49
CA PRO A 10 -16.94 -10.41 12.34
C PRO A 10 -18.20 -9.65 12.79
N GLY A 11 -18.35 -8.41 12.32
CA GLY A 11 -19.46 -7.53 12.72
C GLY A 11 -19.33 -6.88 14.10
N HIS A 12 -18.24 -7.12 14.84
CA HIS A 12 -17.93 -6.49 16.12
C HIS A 12 -16.58 -5.75 16.06
N GLY A 13 -16.38 -4.82 16.99
CA GLY A 13 -15.16 -4.00 17.10
C GLY A 13 -15.19 -2.72 16.26
N ASP A 14 -14.40 -1.74 16.67
CA ASP A 14 -14.33 -0.45 16.00
C ASP A 14 -13.78 -0.60 14.59
N ARG A 15 -14.41 0.10 13.65
CA ARG A 15 -13.84 0.33 12.33
C ARG A 15 -13.08 1.62 12.40
N LEU A 16 -11.85 1.62 11.97
CA LEU A 16 -10.98 2.79 12.03
C LEU A 16 -10.58 3.23 10.62
N ALA A 17 -10.39 4.51 10.43
CA ALA A 17 -9.79 5.09 9.23
C ALA A 17 -8.29 4.80 9.18
N PHE A 18 -7.67 5.08 8.03
CA PHE A 18 -6.25 4.76 7.79
C PHE A 18 -5.30 5.51 8.74
N ASP A 19 -5.55 6.80 8.95
CA ASP A 19 -4.79 7.67 9.86
C ASP A 19 -4.90 7.21 11.32
N GLU A 20 -6.09 6.78 11.76
CA GLU A 20 -6.30 6.24 13.11
C GLU A 20 -5.46 4.98 13.36
N VAL A 21 -5.42 4.05 12.40
CA VAL A 21 -4.62 2.82 12.54
C VAL A 21 -3.12 3.06 12.34
N LEU A 22 -2.74 4.00 11.49
CA LEU A 22 -1.35 4.38 11.25
C LEU A 22 -0.71 4.95 12.53
N LEU A 23 -1.43 5.83 13.23
CA LEU A 23 -0.96 6.45 14.46
C LEU A 23 -1.12 5.54 15.69
N GLY A 24 -2.12 4.65 15.68
CA GLY A 24 -2.36 3.69 16.75
C GLY A 24 -1.35 2.54 16.79
N GLY A 25 -0.81 2.13 15.64
CA GLY A 25 0.12 1.01 15.53
C GLY A 25 -0.55 -0.33 15.81
N LEU A 26 -0.51 -0.80 17.06
CA LEU A 26 -1.11 -2.08 17.46
C LEU A 26 -2.58 -1.87 17.85
N ALA A 27 -3.46 -2.81 17.49
CA ALA A 27 -4.84 -2.76 17.93
C ALA A 27 -4.96 -2.91 19.46
N VAL A 28 -5.98 -2.30 20.04
CA VAL A 28 -6.21 -2.28 21.50
C VAL A 28 -6.38 -3.70 22.09
N ASP A 29 -6.89 -4.64 21.30
CA ASP A 29 -7.04 -6.05 21.66
C ASP A 29 -5.76 -6.90 21.44
N GLY A 30 -4.65 -6.25 21.11
CA GLY A 30 -3.36 -6.87 20.79
C GLY A 30 -3.32 -7.58 19.43
N GLY A 31 -4.31 -7.35 18.57
CA GLY A 31 -4.30 -7.79 17.18
C GLY A 31 -3.59 -6.81 16.24
N LEU A 32 -3.61 -7.12 14.94
CA LEU A 32 -3.09 -6.25 13.88
C LEU A 32 -4.26 -5.66 13.10
N TYR A 33 -4.11 -4.44 12.60
CA TYR A 33 -5.10 -3.85 11.71
C TYR A 33 -4.97 -4.38 10.30
N ILE A 34 -6.09 -4.83 9.74
CA ILE A 34 -6.24 -5.23 8.33
C ILE A 34 -7.41 -4.48 7.72
N PRO A 35 -7.42 -4.20 6.39
CA PRO A 35 -8.56 -3.57 5.76
C PRO A 35 -9.77 -4.52 5.82
N GLU A 36 -10.98 -3.97 5.95
CA GLU A 36 -12.22 -4.77 5.99
C GLU A 36 -12.41 -5.63 4.74
N HIS A 37 -11.87 -5.18 3.62
CA HIS A 37 -11.82 -5.91 2.36
C HIS A 37 -10.56 -5.54 1.61
N VAL A 38 -10.06 -6.46 0.78
CA VAL A 38 -8.99 -6.14 -0.16
C VAL A 38 -9.60 -5.29 -1.28
N PRO A 39 -9.16 -4.04 -1.48
CA PRO A 39 -9.67 -3.21 -2.56
C PRO A 39 -9.33 -3.84 -3.90
N LYS A 40 -10.23 -3.67 -4.87
CA LYS A 40 -9.90 -3.99 -6.26
C LYS A 40 -8.88 -2.96 -6.73
N LEU A 41 -7.66 -3.42 -6.99
CA LEU A 41 -6.65 -2.55 -7.55
C LEU A 41 -7.08 -2.07 -8.94
N PRO A 42 -6.72 -0.84 -9.35
CA PRO A 42 -6.80 -0.43 -10.75
C PRO A 42 -5.99 -1.40 -11.62
N GLU A 43 -5.96 -1.24 -12.94
CA GLU A 43 -5.16 -2.09 -13.85
C GLU A 43 -3.63 -1.93 -13.66
N ALA A 44 -3.15 -2.08 -12.42
CA ALA A 44 -1.75 -2.12 -12.00
C ALA A 44 -0.99 -3.29 -12.64
N GLY A 45 -1.68 -4.28 -13.20
CA GLY A 45 -1.11 -5.33 -14.06
C GLY A 45 -1.37 -5.12 -15.56
N GLY A 46 -2.07 -4.05 -15.94
CA GLY A 46 -2.39 -3.74 -17.33
C GLY A 46 -1.22 -3.12 -18.09
N PRO A 47 -1.34 -2.95 -19.42
CA PRO A 47 -0.29 -2.36 -20.25
C PRO A 47 0.14 -0.96 -19.80
N GLU A 48 -0.80 -0.18 -19.25
CA GLU A 48 -0.53 1.18 -18.77
C GLU A 48 0.39 1.20 -17.55
N ALA A 49 0.32 0.20 -16.68
CA ALA A 49 1.17 0.10 -15.50
C ALA A 49 2.65 -0.14 -15.85
N ARG A 50 2.94 -0.70 -17.04
CA ARG A 50 4.31 -0.94 -17.51
C ARG A 50 5.09 0.35 -17.81
N ASN A 51 4.39 1.47 -17.97
CA ASN A 51 5.00 2.76 -18.26
C ASN A 51 5.19 3.63 -17.02
N LEU A 52 4.78 3.14 -15.85
CA LEU A 52 4.91 3.86 -14.59
C LEU A 52 6.26 3.59 -13.96
N SER A 53 6.83 4.61 -13.32
CA SER A 53 7.91 4.45 -12.34
C SER A 53 7.45 3.64 -11.13
N TYR A 54 8.40 3.15 -10.33
CA TYR A 54 8.12 2.43 -9.09
C TYR A 54 7.23 3.27 -8.14
N ALA A 55 7.56 4.55 -7.96
CA ALA A 55 6.83 5.46 -7.09
C ALA A 55 5.38 5.69 -7.57
N GLU A 56 5.18 5.92 -8.87
CA GLU A 56 3.84 6.10 -9.44
C GLU A 56 2.98 4.83 -9.27
N LEU A 57 3.56 3.65 -9.51
CA LEU A 57 2.85 2.39 -9.31
C LEU A 57 2.51 2.16 -7.83
N ALA A 58 3.46 2.42 -6.92
CA ALA A 58 3.24 2.29 -5.48
C ALA A 58 2.13 3.23 -5.00
N ALA A 59 2.14 4.51 -5.39
CA ALA A 59 1.10 5.47 -5.03
C ALA A 59 -0.29 5.01 -5.50
N ARG A 60 -0.42 4.51 -6.73
CA ARG A 60 -1.68 3.97 -7.25
C ARG A 60 -2.17 2.73 -6.52
N ILE A 61 -1.26 1.85 -6.08
CA ILE A 61 -1.61 0.67 -5.29
C ILE A 61 -2.02 1.06 -3.87
N MET A 62 -1.35 2.05 -3.27
CA MET A 62 -1.59 2.49 -1.90
C MET A 62 -2.88 3.32 -1.76
N ALA A 63 -3.22 4.15 -2.74
CA ALA A 63 -4.35 5.09 -2.65
C ALA A 63 -5.69 4.45 -2.21
N PRO A 64 -6.13 3.29 -2.76
CA PRO A 64 -7.34 2.61 -2.29
C PRO A 64 -7.29 2.18 -0.81
N TYR A 65 -6.11 1.89 -0.27
CA TYR A 65 -5.92 1.52 1.14
C TYR A 65 -5.89 2.74 2.05
N VAL A 66 -5.25 3.84 1.62
CA VAL A 66 -5.27 5.13 2.32
C VAL A 66 -6.70 5.69 2.39
N GLY A 67 -7.48 5.46 1.33
CA GLY A 67 -8.92 5.66 1.34
C GLY A 67 -9.36 7.11 1.61
N GLY A 68 -8.58 8.08 1.12
CA GLY A 68 -8.84 9.52 1.24
C GLY A 68 -8.36 10.16 2.54
N ALA A 69 -7.60 9.44 3.38
CA ALA A 69 -6.97 10.04 4.57
C ALA A 69 -5.84 11.02 4.21
N VAL A 70 -5.28 10.89 3.01
CA VAL A 70 -4.30 11.80 2.39
C VAL A 70 -4.76 12.01 0.95
N ASP A 71 -4.63 13.24 0.45
CA ASP A 71 -4.98 13.56 -0.94
C ASP A 71 -4.04 12.84 -1.92
N ASP A 72 -4.53 12.46 -3.10
CA ASP A 72 -3.78 11.64 -4.06
C ASP A 72 -2.45 12.32 -4.51
N ASP A 73 -2.46 13.63 -4.70
CA ASP A 73 -1.26 14.41 -5.06
C ASP A 73 -0.24 14.45 -3.91
N GLU A 74 -0.72 14.56 -2.67
CA GLU A 74 0.15 14.54 -1.48
C GLU A 74 0.73 13.14 -1.25
N LEU A 75 -0.09 12.10 -1.42
CA LEU A 75 0.37 10.71 -1.36
C LEU A 75 1.43 10.45 -2.44
N ALA A 76 1.22 10.92 -3.67
CA ALA A 76 2.21 10.79 -4.75
C ALA A 76 3.54 11.47 -4.37
N SER A 77 3.50 12.68 -3.81
CA SER A 77 4.71 13.38 -3.35
C SER A 77 5.43 12.64 -2.23
N LEU A 78 4.70 12.15 -1.23
CA LEU A 78 5.29 11.39 -0.11
C LEU A 78 5.95 10.10 -0.58
N VAL A 79 5.34 9.42 -1.55
CA VAL A 79 5.86 8.18 -2.12
C VAL A 79 7.09 8.45 -2.99
N ASP A 80 7.09 9.52 -3.79
CA ASP A 80 8.26 9.94 -4.56
C ASP A 80 9.46 10.25 -3.64
N ASP A 81 9.23 11.07 -2.60
CA ASP A 81 10.25 11.42 -1.61
C ASP A 81 10.80 10.18 -0.90
N ALA A 82 9.94 9.21 -0.56
CA ALA A 82 10.33 7.99 0.13
C ALA A 82 11.20 7.07 -0.74
N TYR A 83 10.95 7.01 -2.06
CA TYR A 83 11.72 6.15 -2.97
C TYR A 83 12.91 6.86 -3.63
N ALA A 84 12.96 8.19 -3.63
CA ALA A 84 14.09 8.97 -4.12
C ALA A 84 15.41 8.71 -3.37
N THR A 85 15.33 8.11 -2.17
CA THR A 85 16.52 7.77 -1.37
C THR A 85 17.21 6.47 -1.79
N PHE A 86 16.67 5.72 -2.75
CA PHE A 86 17.28 4.48 -3.23
C PHE A 86 18.41 4.78 -4.22
N ASP A 87 19.52 4.06 -4.09
CA ASP A 87 20.70 4.23 -4.98
C ASP A 87 20.48 3.66 -6.40
N HIS A 88 19.37 2.94 -6.63
CA HIS A 88 19.04 2.34 -7.92
C HIS A 88 17.78 2.99 -8.52
N PRO A 89 17.79 3.42 -9.80
CA PRO A 89 16.65 4.11 -10.42
C PRO A 89 15.37 3.27 -10.47
N ASP A 90 15.50 1.94 -10.59
CA ASP A 90 14.36 1.02 -10.58
C ASP A 90 13.85 0.68 -9.17
N VAL A 91 14.48 1.21 -8.10
CA VAL A 91 14.19 0.96 -6.67
C VAL A 91 14.41 -0.49 -6.23
N CYS A 92 13.73 -1.45 -6.86
CA CYS A 92 13.86 -2.89 -6.66
C CYS A 92 14.07 -3.58 -8.01
N PRO A 93 15.30 -3.56 -8.58
CA PRO A 93 15.58 -4.17 -9.87
C PRO A 93 15.50 -5.70 -9.79
N LEU A 94 14.95 -6.32 -10.85
CA LEU A 94 15.03 -7.76 -11.03
C LEU A 94 16.34 -8.16 -11.72
N VAL A 95 17.04 -9.14 -11.16
CA VAL A 95 18.28 -9.70 -11.69
C VAL A 95 18.03 -11.12 -12.20
N ALA A 96 18.19 -11.34 -13.50
CA ALA A 96 18.07 -12.67 -14.08
C ALA A 96 19.19 -13.60 -13.57
N LEU A 97 18.81 -14.76 -13.05
CA LEU A 97 19.73 -15.79 -12.56
C LEU A 97 19.87 -16.96 -13.55
N ASP A 98 18.75 -17.37 -14.16
CA ASP A 98 18.65 -18.43 -15.17
C ASP A 98 17.35 -18.23 -15.97
N ASP A 99 17.06 -19.14 -16.91
CA ASP A 99 15.79 -19.20 -17.62
C ASP A 99 14.61 -19.27 -16.62
N ASP A 100 13.69 -18.31 -16.72
CA ASP A 100 12.52 -18.14 -15.83
C ASP A 100 12.83 -17.95 -14.33
N HIS A 101 14.05 -17.54 -13.96
CA HIS A 101 14.43 -17.30 -12.56
C HIS A 101 15.04 -15.91 -12.35
N TRP A 102 14.41 -15.12 -11.48
CA TRP A 102 14.78 -13.74 -11.19
C TRP A 102 14.94 -13.54 -9.68
N LEU A 103 15.94 -12.75 -9.29
CA LEU A 103 16.14 -12.22 -7.94
C LEU A 103 15.64 -10.79 -7.85
#